data_AF-A0A327Z638-F1
#
_entry.id   AF-A0A327Z638-F1
#
_cell.length_a   1.000
_cell.length_b   1.000
_cell.length_c   1.000
_cell.angle_alpha   90.00
_cell.angle_beta   90.00
_cell.angle_gamma   90.00
#
_symmetry.space_group_name_H-M   'P 1'
#
loop_
_entity.id
_entity.type
_entity.pdbx_description
1 polymer ?
#
loop_
_entity_poly.entity_id
_entity_poly.type
_entity_poly.pdbx_seq_one_letter_code
_entity_poly.pdbx_strand_id
1 'polypeptide(L)'
;MDAGLKRELEAKVYAGERLTREDGIALHESDDLAWLGRLAHHRRTELNGDRVSFTVNDHPNVLGELTAALPNVNLDEMIAAGVATMLYGHIDEPGDRVDEVLRLRARQDETGGFRTFAPVRHESAMPAESLKTFAVARLLLDNVPHLTALWDSHGLSVAQLALNFGADDLASAAPGDKDEAPDAKDDLLDLIGDAGYQPVERDDSFEIVHEHDKPISYAERRSEPQRVWA
;
A
#
# COMPACT_ATOMS: atom_id res chain seq x y z
N MET A 1 -9.70 -13.17 -17.30
CA MET A 1 -11.06 -12.81 -16.84
C MET A 1 -11.92 -12.31 -17.99
N ASP A 2 -13.16 -12.79 -18.12
CA ASP A 2 -14.09 -12.32 -19.15
C ASP A 2 -14.74 -10.96 -18.81
N ALA A 3 -15.43 -10.37 -19.79
CA ALA A 3 -16.05 -9.06 -19.65
C ALA A 3 -17.31 -9.05 -18.77
N GLY A 4 -17.96 -10.19 -18.53
CA GLY A 4 -19.09 -10.31 -17.63
C GLY A 4 -18.61 -10.17 -16.18
N LEU A 5 -17.63 -10.99 -15.79
CA LEU A 5 -17.07 -10.95 -14.45
C LEU A 5 -16.40 -9.61 -14.12
N LYS A 6 -15.71 -8.98 -15.10
CA LYS A 6 -15.18 -7.61 -14.93
C LYS A 6 -16.27 -6.61 -14.54
N ARG A 7 -17.42 -6.63 -15.21
CA ARG A 7 -18.53 -5.69 -14.93
C ARG A 7 -19.19 -5.98 -13.58
N GLU A 8 -19.28 -7.25 -13.20
CA GLU A 8 -19.80 -7.64 -11.89
C GLU A 8 -18.89 -7.10 -10.78
N LEU A 9 -17.58 -7.30 -10.87
CA LEU A 9 -16.60 -6.79 -9.91
C LEU A 9 -16.59 -5.27 -9.86
N GLU A 10 -16.65 -4.59 -11.02
CA GLU A 10 -16.80 -3.13 -11.08
C GLU A 10 -18.05 -2.68 -10.29
N ALA A 11 -19.21 -3.29 -10.56
CA ALA A 11 -20.45 -2.95 -9.90
C ALA A 11 -20.37 -3.14 -8.37
N LYS A 12 -19.81 -4.27 -7.90
CA LYS A 12 -19.59 -4.52 -6.46
C LYS A 12 -18.71 -3.44 -5.84
N VAL A 13 -17.58 -3.12 -6.46
CA VAL A 13 -16.62 -2.12 -5.96
C VAL A 13 -17.27 -0.74 -5.87
N TYR A 14 -17.94 -0.27 -6.94
CA TYR A 14 -18.60 1.04 -6.94
C TYR A 14 -19.84 1.11 -6.03
N ALA A 15 -20.45 -0.03 -5.70
CA ALA A 15 -21.51 -0.12 -4.72
C ALA A 15 -21.00 -0.22 -3.27
N GLY A 16 -19.68 -0.34 -3.07
CA GLY A 16 -19.08 -0.55 -1.75
C GLY A 16 -19.37 -1.93 -1.16
N GLU A 17 -19.66 -2.93 -2.00
CA GLU A 17 -19.93 -4.29 -1.56
C GLU A 17 -18.65 -5.01 -1.13
N ARG A 18 -18.72 -5.73 -0.02
CA ARG A 18 -17.60 -6.53 0.49
C ARG A 18 -17.33 -7.71 -0.44
N LEU A 19 -16.13 -7.74 -1.03
CA LEU A 19 -15.72 -8.77 -1.97
C LEU A 19 -15.45 -10.14 -1.30
N THR A 20 -15.72 -11.21 -2.04
CA THR A 20 -15.49 -12.60 -1.60
C THR A 20 -14.08 -13.10 -1.91
N ARG A 21 -13.79 -14.34 -1.51
CA ARG A 21 -12.55 -15.03 -1.86
C ARG A 21 -12.41 -15.23 -3.37
N GLU A 22 -13.49 -15.65 -4.03
CA GLU A 22 -13.53 -15.87 -5.48
C GLU A 22 -13.28 -14.56 -6.23
N ASP A 23 -13.87 -13.45 -5.76
CA ASP A 23 -13.61 -12.12 -6.29
C ASP A 23 -12.12 -11.77 -6.18
N GLY A 24 -11.52 -12.00 -5.00
CA GLY A 24 -10.09 -11.76 -4.74
C GLY A 24 -9.15 -12.54 -5.66
N ILE A 25 -9.44 -13.83 -5.87
CA ILE A 25 -8.65 -14.69 -6.78
C ILE A 25 -8.78 -14.20 -8.21
N ALA A 26 -10.00 -13.91 -8.67
CA ALA A 26 -10.24 -13.41 -10.02
C ALA A 26 -9.53 -12.07 -10.28
N LEU A 27 -9.48 -11.18 -9.28
CA LEU A 27 -8.71 -9.95 -9.35
C LEU A 27 -7.20 -10.21 -9.47
N HIS A 28 -6.64 -11.15 -8.69
CA HIS A 28 -5.22 -11.52 -8.80
C HIS A 28 -4.87 -12.19 -10.15
N GLU A 29 -5.80 -12.94 -10.74
CA GLU A 29 -5.61 -13.58 -12.05
C GLU A 29 -5.81 -12.59 -13.22
N SER A 30 -6.22 -11.34 -12.97
CA SER A 30 -6.38 -10.34 -14.02
C SER A 30 -5.02 -9.82 -14.53
N ASP A 31 -4.84 -9.81 -15.85
CA ASP A 31 -3.69 -9.20 -16.51
C ASP A 31 -3.88 -7.71 -16.84
N ASP A 32 -5.06 -7.16 -16.52
CA ASP A 32 -5.40 -5.77 -16.78
C ASP A 32 -5.07 -4.89 -15.56
N LEU A 33 -3.78 -4.55 -15.42
CA LEU A 33 -3.31 -3.69 -14.33
C LEU A 33 -3.94 -2.30 -14.35
N ALA A 34 -4.19 -1.73 -15.54
CA ALA A 34 -4.83 -0.42 -15.62
C ALA A 34 -6.25 -0.45 -15.06
N TRP A 35 -7.01 -1.52 -15.33
CA TRP A 35 -8.32 -1.73 -14.76
C TRP A 35 -8.28 -1.95 -13.24
N LEU A 36 -7.38 -2.82 -12.76
CA LEU A 36 -7.20 -3.06 -11.32
C LEU A 36 -6.82 -1.79 -10.57
N GLY A 37 -5.84 -1.05 -11.10
CA GLY A 37 -5.37 0.21 -10.54
C GLY A 37 -6.51 1.23 -10.43
N ARG A 38 -7.36 1.37 -11.47
CA ARG A 38 -8.52 2.26 -11.41
C ARG A 38 -9.49 1.91 -10.26
N LEU A 39 -9.80 0.64 -10.06
CA LEU A 39 -10.69 0.20 -8.99
C LEU A 39 -10.10 0.44 -7.61
N ALA A 40 -8.83 0.06 -7.41
CA ALA A 40 -8.14 0.25 -6.15
C ALA A 40 -7.94 1.74 -5.83
N HIS A 41 -7.59 2.55 -6.82
CA HIS A 41 -7.46 4.00 -6.69
C HIS A 41 -8.79 4.66 -6.34
N HIS A 42 -9.91 4.23 -6.95
CA HIS A 42 -11.24 4.69 -6.56
C HIS A 42 -11.48 4.43 -5.07
N ARG A 43 -11.26 3.18 -4.60
CA ARG A 43 -11.47 2.87 -3.17
C ARG A 43 -10.54 3.64 -2.25
N ARG A 44 -9.27 3.80 -2.63
CA ARG A 44 -8.27 4.57 -1.87
C ARG A 44 -8.61 6.06 -1.78
N THR A 45 -9.14 6.67 -2.85
CA THR A 45 -9.55 8.09 -2.84
C THR A 45 -10.84 8.30 -2.05
N GLU A 46 -11.76 7.34 -2.02
CA GLU A 46 -12.92 7.38 -1.11
C GLU A 46 -12.49 7.41 0.37
N LEU A 47 -11.48 6.62 0.74
CA LEU A 47 -11.02 6.50 2.12
C LEU A 47 -10.11 7.66 2.55
N ASN A 48 -9.18 8.07 1.69
CA ASN A 48 -8.06 8.93 2.07
C ASN A 48 -7.98 10.26 1.29
N GLY A 49 -8.94 10.50 0.39
CA GLY A 49 -8.98 11.72 -0.42
C GLY A 49 -7.71 11.90 -1.25
N ASP A 50 -7.13 13.10 -1.22
CA ASP A 50 -5.90 13.44 -1.96
C ASP A 50 -4.62 13.32 -1.11
N ARG A 51 -4.73 12.87 0.16
CA ARG A 51 -3.61 12.79 1.09
C ARG A 51 -2.82 11.51 0.89
N VAL A 52 -1.50 11.59 1.00
CA VAL A 52 -0.62 10.43 1.18
C VAL A 52 0.18 10.67 2.45
N SER A 53 0.09 9.75 3.40
CA SER A 53 0.91 9.82 4.60
C SER A 53 2.31 9.26 4.36
N PHE A 54 3.28 9.74 5.13
CA PHE A 54 4.60 9.16 5.18
C PHE A 54 5.24 9.29 6.56
N THR A 55 6.20 8.41 6.86
CA THR A 55 7.06 8.54 8.04
C THR A 55 8.50 8.79 7.64
N VAL A 56 9.26 9.47 8.48
CA VAL A 56 10.73 9.52 8.38
C VAL A 56 11.28 8.97 9.67
N ASN A 57 11.84 7.76 9.61
CA ASN A 57 12.29 7.05 10.81
C ASN A 57 13.82 7.01 10.85
N ASP A 58 14.42 7.66 11.84
CA ASP A 58 15.85 7.54 12.15
C ASP A 58 16.13 6.55 13.29
N HIS A 59 15.09 5.81 13.70
CA HIS A 59 15.11 4.86 14.80
C HIS A 59 14.34 3.58 14.42
N PRO A 60 14.64 2.44 15.08
CA PRO A 60 13.84 1.22 14.95
C PRO A 60 12.37 1.50 15.27
N ASN A 61 11.48 0.89 14.49
CA ASN A 61 10.04 1.05 14.63
C ASN A 61 9.34 -0.31 14.60
N VAL A 62 8.05 -0.29 14.90
CA VAL A 62 7.21 -1.51 14.96
C VAL A 62 7.14 -2.22 13.60
N LEU A 63 7.16 -1.47 12.48
CA LEU A 63 7.17 -2.07 11.14
C LEU A 63 8.43 -2.92 10.92
N GLY A 64 9.60 -2.43 11.31
CA GLY A 64 10.87 -3.15 11.21
C GLY A 64 10.87 -4.45 12.00
N GLU A 65 10.38 -4.42 13.23
CA GLU A 65 10.31 -5.61 14.09
C GLU A 65 9.40 -6.69 13.49
N LEU A 66 8.21 -6.30 12.99
CA LEU A 66 7.26 -7.24 12.39
C LEU A 66 7.77 -7.81 11.06
N THR A 67 8.34 -6.95 10.19
CA THR A 67 8.86 -7.40 8.90
C THR A 67 10.03 -8.37 9.06
N ALA A 68 10.91 -8.15 10.04
CA ALA A 68 12.01 -9.06 10.35
C ALA A 68 11.55 -10.41 10.92
N ALA A 69 10.36 -10.47 11.52
CA ALA A 69 9.79 -11.69 12.07
C ALA A 69 9.04 -12.56 11.04
N LEU A 70 8.81 -12.06 9.81
CA LEU A 70 8.13 -12.83 8.76
C LEU A 70 8.95 -14.07 8.35
N PRO A 71 8.30 -15.21 8.06
CA PRO A 71 6.84 -15.43 8.01
C PRO A 71 6.23 -15.89 9.37
N ASN A 72 6.95 -15.79 10.49
CA ASN A 72 6.58 -16.42 11.76
C ASN A 72 5.81 -15.53 12.75
N VAL A 73 5.46 -14.31 12.35
CA VAL A 73 4.66 -13.38 13.17
C VAL A 73 3.20 -13.85 13.29
N ASN A 74 2.63 -13.76 14.48
CA ASN A 74 1.25 -14.16 14.73
C ASN A 74 0.27 -12.97 14.78
N LEU A 75 -1.03 -13.27 14.66
CA LEU A 75 -2.10 -12.26 14.62
C LEU A 75 -2.18 -11.38 15.87
N ASP A 76 -1.87 -11.92 17.06
CA ASP A 76 -1.97 -11.16 18.30
C ASP A 76 -0.85 -10.13 18.42
N GLU A 77 0.36 -10.48 17.97
CA GLU A 77 1.48 -9.54 17.84
C GLU A 77 1.15 -8.42 16.83
N MET A 78 0.62 -8.78 15.66
CA MET A 78 0.17 -7.80 14.65
C MET A 78 -0.90 -6.84 15.21
N ILE A 79 -1.86 -7.37 15.96
CA ILE A 79 -2.93 -6.57 16.57
C ILE A 79 -2.39 -5.65 17.66
N ALA A 80 -1.50 -6.14 18.52
CA ALA A 80 -0.86 -5.31 19.53
C ALA A 80 -0.06 -4.16 18.91
N ALA A 81 0.60 -4.41 17.78
CA ALA A 81 1.28 -3.41 16.97
C ALA A 81 0.32 -2.48 16.21
N GLY A 82 -0.90 -2.93 15.91
CA GLY A 82 -1.85 -2.26 15.02
C GLY A 82 -1.43 -2.27 13.55
N VAL A 83 -0.63 -3.26 13.15
CA VAL A 83 -0.11 -3.42 11.78
C VAL A 83 -0.42 -4.85 11.33
N ALA A 84 -1.21 -4.98 10.28
CA ALA A 84 -1.33 -6.22 9.53
C ALA A 84 -0.20 -6.32 8.50
N THR A 85 0.36 -7.51 8.27
CA THR A 85 1.43 -7.69 7.27
C THR A 85 1.38 -9.08 6.65
N MET A 86 2.02 -9.24 5.49
CA MET A 86 2.09 -10.48 4.72
C MET A 86 3.33 -10.46 3.84
N LEU A 87 4.14 -11.53 3.88
CA LEU A 87 5.18 -11.77 2.87
C LEU A 87 4.53 -12.36 1.60
N TYR A 88 4.87 -11.85 0.42
CA TYR A 88 4.34 -12.35 -0.85
C TYR A 88 5.39 -12.46 -1.95
N GLY A 89 5.10 -13.29 -2.95
CA GLY A 89 5.95 -13.50 -4.14
C GLY A 89 7.18 -14.37 -3.88
N HIS A 90 7.03 -15.31 -2.94
CA HIS A 90 7.98 -16.39 -2.65
C HIS A 90 7.48 -17.70 -3.30
N ILE A 91 6.82 -18.57 -2.53
CA ILE A 91 6.24 -19.86 -3.00
C ILE A 91 4.71 -19.84 -3.03
N ASP A 92 4.11 -18.71 -2.68
CA ASP A 92 2.68 -18.48 -2.51
C ASP A 92 1.96 -18.26 -3.85
N GLU A 93 0.78 -18.87 -3.97
CA GLU A 93 -0.14 -18.68 -5.09
C GLU A 93 -1.12 -17.52 -4.81
N PRO A 94 -1.80 -16.98 -5.84
CA PRO A 94 -2.86 -15.99 -5.67
C PRO A 94 -3.89 -16.32 -4.58
N GLY A 95 -4.30 -17.60 -4.49
CA GLY A 95 -5.24 -18.06 -3.47
C GLY A 95 -4.70 -17.90 -2.04
N ASP A 96 -3.43 -18.21 -1.81
CA ASP A 96 -2.81 -18.12 -0.49
C ASP A 96 -2.76 -16.66 0.00
N ARG A 97 -2.47 -15.72 -0.91
CA ARG A 97 -2.47 -14.28 -0.60
C ARG A 97 -3.86 -13.78 -0.25
N VAL A 98 -4.86 -14.19 -1.02
CA VAL A 98 -6.25 -13.83 -0.75
C VAL A 98 -6.69 -14.39 0.60
N ASP A 99 -6.34 -15.62 0.90
CA ASP A 99 -6.69 -16.27 2.16
C ASP A 99 -6.07 -15.55 3.36
N GLU A 100 -4.80 -15.15 3.28
CA GLU A 100 -4.16 -14.39 4.35
C GLU A 100 -4.77 -12.98 4.50
N VAL A 101 -5.05 -12.28 3.39
CA VAL A 101 -5.74 -10.99 3.44
C VAL A 101 -7.15 -11.11 4.06
N LEU A 102 -7.91 -12.15 3.71
CA LEU A 102 -9.23 -12.40 4.29
C LEU A 102 -9.17 -12.77 5.77
N ARG A 103 -8.13 -13.49 6.19
CA ARG A 103 -7.87 -13.80 7.59
C ARG A 103 -7.59 -12.52 8.40
N LEU A 104 -6.78 -11.61 7.86
CA LEU A 104 -6.52 -10.29 8.46
C LEU A 104 -7.81 -9.45 8.51
N ARG A 105 -8.62 -9.46 7.44
CA ARG A 105 -9.93 -8.78 7.40
C ARG A 105 -10.87 -9.29 8.49
N ALA A 106 -10.97 -10.61 8.66
CA ALA A 106 -11.81 -11.21 9.69
C ALA A 106 -11.31 -10.85 11.10
N ARG A 107 -9.98 -10.85 11.31
CA ARG A 107 -9.39 -10.41 12.59
C ARG A 107 -9.70 -8.94 12.87
N GLN A 108 -9.70 -8.10 11.84
CA GLN A 108 -10.06 -6.69 11.96
C GLN A 108 -11.54 -6.52 12.31
N ASP A 109 -12.45 -7.31 11.74
CA ASP A 109 -13.88 -7.28 12.10
C ASP A 109 -14.10 -7.61 13.59
N GLU A 110 -13.27 -8.49 14.17
CA GLU A 110 -13.37 -8.88 15.58
C GLU A 110 -12.80 -7.83 16.54
N THR A 111 -11.73 -7.14 16.15
CA THR A 111 -10.87 -6.39 17.08
C THR A 111 -10.76 -4.90 16.79
N GLY A 112 -10.87 -4.49 15.51
CA GLY A 112 -10.61 -3.13 15.05
C GLY A 112 -9.17 -2.65 15.28
N GLY A 113 -8.22 -3.55 15.55
CA GLY A 113 -6.88 -3.18 16.04
C GLY A 113 -5.91 -2.68 14.97
N PHE A 114 -6.09 -3.07 13.70
CA PHE A 114 -5.20 -2.68 12.61
C PHE A 114 -5.49 -1.24 12.15
N ARG A 115 -4.43 -0.44 12.10
CA ARG A 115 -4.42 0.89 11.48
C ARG A 115 -3.99 0.80 10.02
N THR A 116 -3.06 -0.10 9.71
CA THR A 116 -2.52 -0.29 8.37
C THR A 116 -2.33 -1.76 8.02
N PHE A 117 -2.34 -2.04 6.72
CA PHE A 117 -1.76 -3.24 6.15
C PHE A 117 -0.48 -2.89 5.38
N ALA A 118 0.61 -3.60 5.66
CA ALA A 118 1.91 -3.40 5.02
C ALA A 118 2.39 -4.73 4.40
N PRO A 119 2.10 -5.00 3.11
CA PRO A 119 2.63 -6.19 2.45
C PRO A 119 4.14 -6.05 2.24
N VAL A 120 4.89 -7.15 2.42
CA VAL A 120 6.34 -7.21 2.25
C VAL A 120 6.67 -8.00 1.00
N ARG A 121 7.38 -7.36 0.08
CA ARG A 121 7.77 -7.97 -1.19
C ARG A 121 8.97 -8.89 -1.01
N HIS A 122 8.83 -10.17 -1.38
CA HIS A 122 9.97 -11.04 -1.57
C HIS A 122 10.77 -10.66 -2.83
N GLU A 123 12.08 -10.82 -2.84
CA GLU A 123 12.95 -10.40 -3.94
C GLU A 123 12.57 -11.00 -5.31
N SER A 124 12.02 -12.21 -5.30
CA SER A 124 11.57 -12.93 -6.50
C SER A 124 10.27 -12.42 -7.11
N ALA A 125 9.49 -11.60 -6.39
CA ALA A 125 8.20 -11.09 -6.86
C ALA A 125 8.39 -10.06 -7.99
N MET A 126 7.61 -10.07 -9.06
CA MET A 126 7.79 -9.03 -10.09
C MET A 126 7.24 -7.65 -9.64
N PRO A 127 7.77 -6.51 -10.12
CA PRO A 127 7.19 -5.20 -9.81
C PRO A 127 5.69 -5.10 -10.13
N ALA A 128 5.27 -5.65 -11.28
CA ALA A 128 3.86 -5.73 -11.68
C ALA A 128 2.99 -6.52 -10.68
N GLU A 129 3.55 -7.56 -10.09
CA GLU A 129 2.89 -8.37 -9.07
C GLU A 129 2.67 -7.58 -7.78
N SER A 130 3.58 -6.66 -7.46
CA SER A 130 3.45 -5.77 -6.31
C SER A 130 2.28 -4.80 -6.45
N LEU A 131 2.17 -4.16 -7.62
CA LEU A 131 1.02 -3.30 -7.94
C LEU A 131 -0.30 -4.06 -7.87
N LYS A 132 -0.29 -5.33 -8.30
CA LYS A 132 -1.45 -6.22 -8.17
C LYS A 132 -1.77 -6.52 -6.71
N THR A 133 -0.77 -6.86 -5.88
CA THR A 133 -0.95 -7.09 -4.45
C THR A 133 -1.53 -5.88 -3.75
N PHE A 134 -1.04 -4.66 -4.01
CA PHE A 134 -1.64 -3.44 -3.45
C PHE A 134 -3.10 -3.27 -3.88
N ALA A 135 -3.40 -3.45 -5.17
CA ALA A 135 -4.74 -3.25 -5.69
C ALA A 135 -5.74 -4.24 -5.08
N VAL A 136 -5.39 -5.53 -5.05
CA VAL A 136 -6.26 -6.56 -4.48
C VAL A 136 -6.41 -6.38 -2.97
N ALA A 137 -5.33 -6.06 -2.25
CA ALA A 137 -5.39 -5.80 -0.82
C ALA A 137 -6.34 -4.63 -0.49
N ARG A 138 -6.25 -3.50 -1.20
CA ARG A 138 -7.15 -2.35 -0.99
C ARG A 138 -8.61 -2.68 -1.28
N LEU A 139 -8.87 -3.55 -2.26
CA LEU A 139 -10.24 -3.96 -2.61
C LEU A 139 -10.81 -5.02 -1.66
N LEU A 140 -9.98 -5.89 -1.09
CA LEU A 140 -10.42 -6.91 -0.14
C LEU A 140 -10.51 -6.37 1.30
N LEU A 141 -9.54 -5.58 1.76
CA LEU A 141 -9.48 -4.98 3.10
C LEU A 141 -10.33 -3.71 3.18
N ASP A 142 -11.65 -3.90 3.22
CA ASP A 142 -12.61 -2.80 3.33
C ASP A 142 -12.64 -2.13 4.73
N ASN A 143 -12.03 -2.76 5.73
CA ASN A 143 -12.08 -2.39 7.14
C ASN A 143 -10.70 -2.04 7.76
N VAL A 144 -9.64 -1.99 6.95
CA VAL A 144 -8.31 -1.50 7.35
C VAL A 144 -8.10 -0.11 6.72
N PRO A 145 -7.91 0.96 7.52
CA PRO A 145 -7.86 2.32 7.00
C PRO A 145 -6.73 2.54 5.99
N HIS A 146 -5.51 2.18 6.36
CA HIS A 146 -4.31 2.51 5.59
C HIS A 146 -3.69 1.29 4.90
N LEU A 147 -3.04 1.55 3.78
CA LEU A 147 -2.24 0.58 3.03
C LEU A 147 -0.86 1.18 2.80
N THR A 148 0.12 0.65 3.52
CA THR A 148 1.50 1.14 3.55
C THR A 148 2.35 0.45 2.49
N ALA A 149 2.98 1.23 1.62
CA ALA A 149 4.03 0.75 0.73
C ALA A 149 5.40 0.97 1.38
N LEU A 150 6.07 -0.14 1.70
CA LEU A 150 7.42 -0.13 2.25
C LEU A 150 8.44 0.08 1.12
N TRP A 151 9.03 1.27 1.01
CA TRP A 151 9.92 1.53 -0.14
C TRP A 151 11.20 0.70 -0.11
N ASP A 152 11.65 0.21 1.06
CA ASP A 152 12.85 -0.63 1.17
C ASP A 152 12.69 -1.96 0.41
N SER A 153 11.51 -2.59 0.46
CA SER A 153 11.26 -3.87 -0.21
C SER A 153 10.78 -3.71 -1.66
N HIS A 154 10.14 -2.58 -1.98
CA HIS A 154 9.51 -2.34 -3.29
C HIS A 154 10.37 -1.49 -4.24
N GLY A 155 11.26 -0.65 -3.70
CA GLY A 155 11.90 0.45 -4.43
C GLY A 155 10.95 1.65 -4.59
N LEU A 156 11.54 2.85 -4.70
CA LEU A 156 10.80 4.12 -4.76
C LEU A 156 9.85 4.20 -5.95
N SER A 157 10.27 3.72 -7.13
CA SER A 157 9.42 3.69 -8.33
C SER A 157 8.14 2.87 -8.15
N VAL A 158 8.24 1.68 -7.54
CA VAL A 158 7.06 0.82 -7.30
C VAL A 158 6.20 1.41 -6.19
N ALA A 159 6.82 1.94 -5.12
CA ALA A 159 6.10 2.60 -4.04
C ALA A 159 5.29 3.82 -4.53
N GLN A 160 5.86 4.66 -5.40
CA GLN A 160 5.17 5.78 -6.03
C GLN A 160 3.99 5.31 -6.89
N LEU A 161 4.21 4.29 -7.73
CA LEU A 161 3.15 3.72 -8.54
C LEU A 161 2.04 3.12 -7.68
N ALA A 162 2.38 2.46 -6.56
CA ALA A 162 1.43 1.83 -5.65
C ALA A 162 0.39 2.82 -5.09
N LEU A 163 0.70 4.12 -5.01
CA LEU A 163 -0.27 5.16 -4.64
C LEU A 163 -1.50 5.20 -5.57
N ASN A 164 -1.32 4.83 -6.84
CA ASN A 164 -2.37 4.69 -7.84
C ASN A 164 -2.96 3.27 -7.91
N PHE A 165 -2.48 2.37 -7.06
CA PHE A 165 -2.96 0.98 -6.95
C PHE A 165 -3.46 0.68 -5.53
N GLY A 166 -3.85 1.72 -4.79
CA GLY A 166 -4.58 1.56 -3.52
C GLY A 166 -3.78 1.89 -2.26
N ALA A 167 -2.46 2.06 -2.36
CA ALA A 167 -1.66 2.56 -1.25
C ALA A 167 -1.95 4.03 -0.98
N ASP A 168 -1.86 4.42 0.28
CA ASP A 168 -2.06 5.79 0.74
C ASP A 168 -0.99 6.22 1.74
N ASP A 169 -0.07 5.31 2.07
CA ASP A 169 0.98 5.54 3.03
C ASP A 169 2.33 5.02 2.50
N LEU A 170 3.40 5.77 2.75
CA LEU A 170 4.78 5.38 2.44
C LEU A 170 5.57 5.27 3.74
N ALA A 171 6.30 4.16 3.96
CA ALA A 171 7.16 4.03 5.13
C ALA A 171 8.44 3.23 4.83
N SER A 172 9.43 3.37 5.72
CA SER A 172 10.57 2.45 5.82
C SER A 172 10.38 1.51 7.00
N ALA A 173 10.75 0.24 6.79
CA ALA A 173 10.85 -0.75 7.86
C ALA A 173 12.25 -0.76 8.49
N ALA A 174 13.26 -0.24 7.80
CA ALA A 174 14.59 -0.11 8.34
C ALA A 174 14.77 1.26 9.04
N PRO A 175 15.55 1.33 10.14
CA PRO A 175 16.05 2.64 10.58
C PRO A 175 16.93 3.21 9.48
N GLY A 176 16.66 4.45 9.05
CA GLY A 176 17.49 5.10 8.03
C GLY A 176 18.93 5.23 8.50
N ASP A 177 19.88 4.67 7.75
CA ASP A 177 21.29 5.00 7.95
C ASP A 177 21.47 6.45 7.50
N LYS A 178 21.91 7.35 8.39
CA LYS A 178 21.91 8.81 8.11
C LYS A 178 22.81 9.21 6.95
N ASP A 179 23.67 8.29 6.48
CA ASP A 179 24.59 8.46 5.35
C ASP A 179 24.06 7.86 4.02
N GLU A 180 23.00 7.04 4.05
CA GLU A 180 22.35 6.42 2.86
C GLU A 180 20.85 6.69 2.75
N ALA A 181 20.23 7.26 3.79
CA ALA A 181 18.96 7.92 3.67
C ALA A 181 19.11 9.05 2.64
N PRO A 182 18.15 9.26 1.73
CA PRO A 182 18.17 10.47 0.91
C PRO A 182 18.17 11.70 1.83
N ASP A 183 18.09 12.89 1.26
CA ASP A 183 17.36 13.96 1.93
C ASP A 183 15.89 13.50 2.10
N ALA A 184 15.65 12.49 2.96
CA ALA A 184 14.62 11.46 2.80
C ALA A 184 13.22 12.03 2.84
N LYS A 185 13.08 13.13 3.57
CA LYS A 185 11.86 13.89 3.63
C LYS A 185 11.58 14.57 2.29
N ASP A 186 12.50 15.38 1.78
CA ASP A 186 12.30 16.14 0.54
C ASP A 186 12.09 15.21 -0.65
N ASP A 187 12.83 14.09 -0.72
CA ASP A 187 12.62 13.06 -1.75
C ASP A 187 11.22 12.42 -1.66
N LEU A 188 10.70 12.15 -0.46
CA LEU A 188 9.33 11.65 -0.28
C LEU A 188 8.29 12.72 -0.63
N LEU A 189 8.53 13.99 -0.30
CA LEU A 189 7.65 15.10 -0.68
C LEU A 189 7.54 15.22 -2.21
N ASP A 190 8.66 15.17 -2.91
CA ASP A 190 8.72 15.20 -4.37
C ASP A 190 8.06 13.95 -4.98
N LEU A 191 8.36 12.76 -4.45
CA LEU A 191 7.79 11.51 -4.94
C LEU A 191 6.26 11.50 -4.80
N ILE A 192 5.73 11.90 -3.65
CA ILE A 192 4.28 12.02 -3.41
C ILE A 192 3.67 13.11 -4.30
N GLY A 193 4.36 14.24 -4.41
CA GLY A 193 3.96 15.38 -5.23
C GLY A 193 3.89 15.07 -6.72
N ASP A 194 4.84 14.29 -7.23
CA ASP A 194 4.92 13.83 -8.62
C ASP A 194 3.81 12.83 -8.95
N ALA A 195 3.40 12.03 -7.96
CA ALA A 195 2.22 11.19 -8.05
C ALA A 195 0.90 11.99 -7.98
N GLY A 196 0.96 13.29 -7.67
CA GLY A 196 -0.18 14.21 -7.69
C GLY A 196 -0.96 14.29 -6.38
N TYR A 197 -0.37 13.88 -5.26
CA TYR A 197 -1.01 13.87 -3.95
C TYR A 197 -0.45 14.95 -3.00
N GLN A 198 -1.17 15.20 -1.91
CA GLN A 198 -0.73 16.04 -0.81
C GLN A 198 0.07 15.21 0.22
N PRO A 199 1.35 15.51 0.47
CA PRO A 199 2.14 14.80 1.47
C PRO A 199 1.74 15.16 2.90
N VAL A 200 1.69 14.16 3.77
CA VAL A 200 1.34 14.30 5.19
C VAL A 200 2.31 13.49 6.02
N GLU A 201 3.08 14.15 6.88
CA GLU A 201 3.94 13.45 7.83
C GLU A 201 3.10 12.92 8.99
N ARG A 202 3.30 11.65 9.35
CA ARG A 202 2.63 11.00 10.48
C ARG A 202 3.64 10.37 11.45
N ASP A 203 3.16 10.01 12.63
CA ASP A 203 3.87 9.11 13.55
C ASP A 203 3.43 7.63 13.36
N ASP A 204 3.99 6.73 14.17
CA ASP A 204 3.68 5.29 14.16
C ASP A 204 2.24 4.96 14.62
N SER A 205 1.57 5.91 15.29
CA SER A 205 0.16 5.80 15.67
C SER A 205 -0.78 6.29 14.56
N PHE A 206 -0.24 6.73 13.42
CA PHE A 206 -0.97 7.38 12.33
C PHE A 206 -1.56 8.76 12.69
N GLU A 207 -1.05 9.39 13.75
CA GLU A 207 -1.38 10.78 14.05
C GLU A 207 -0.58 11.71 13.13
N ILE A 208 -1.24 12.76 12.66
CA ILE A 208 -0.64 13.73 11.74
C ILE A 208 0.29 14.64 12.52
N VAL A 209 1.57 14.61 12.14
CA VAL A 209 2.61 15.47 12.71
C VAL A 209 2.71 16.77 11.92
N HIS A 210 2.65 16.69 10.58
CA HIS A 210 2.75 17.84 9.70
C HIS A 210 1.99 17.63 8.39
N GLU A 211 1.34 18.69 7.90
CA GLU A 211 0.71 18.70 6.57
C GLU A 211 1.53 19.58 5.64
N HIS A 212 1.97 19.01 4.52
CA HIS A 212 2.67 19.76 3.48
C HIS A 212 1.67 20.28 2.44
N ASP A 213 2.00 21.41 1.83
CA ASP A 213 1.23 21.89 0.69
C ASP A 213 1.31 20.90 -0.47
N LYS A 214 0.20 20.75 -1.20
CA LYS A 214 0.21 19.97 -2.44
C LYS A 214 1.19 20.62 -3.42
N PRO A 215 2.22 19.91 -3.89
CA PRO A 215 3.17 20.48 -4.83
C PRO A 215 2.46 20.92 -6.11
N ILE A 216 2.93 22.01 -6.72
CA ILE A 216 2.36 22.59 -7.96
C ILE A 216 2.10 21.49 -9.01
N SER A 217 1.04 21.63 -9.80
CA SER A 217 0.61 20.54 -10.68
C SER A 217 1.72 20.14 -11.67
N TYR A 218 1.72 18.88 -12.11
CA TYR A 218 2.68 18.42 -13.12
C TYR A 218 2.62 19.26 -14.40
N ALA A 219 1.43 19.77 -14.77
CA ALA A 219 1.26 20.66 -15.90
C ALA A 219 2.07 21.96 -15.75
N GLU A 220 2.25 22.44 -14.52
CA GLU A 220 3.02 23.65 -14.19
C GLU A 220 4.52 23.35 -14.05
N ARG A 221 4.91 22.12 -13.65
CA ARG A 221 6.32 21.68 -13.53
C ARG A 221 6.98 21.23 -14.84
N ARG A 222 6.21 21.09 -15.92
CA ARG A 222 6.68 20.60 -17.25
C ARG A 222 7.82 21.39 -17.90
N SER A 223 8.20 22.55 -17.36
CA SER A 223 9.35 23.32 -17.84
C SER A 223 10.70 22.65 -17.54
N GLU A 224 10.76 21.67 -16.62
CA GLU A 224 12.00 21.02 -16.19
C GLU A 224 11.93 19.48 -16.32
N PRO A 225 13.03 18.81 -16.72
CA PRO A 225 13.11 17.35 -16.74
C PRO A 225 12.90 16.78 -15.33
N GLN A 226 12.01 15.80 -15.22
CA GLN A 226 11.69 15.20 -13.93
C GLN A 226 12.75 14.16 -13.52
N ARG A 227 12.95 14.01 -12.21
CA ARG A 227 13.83 12.97 -11.67
C ARG A 227 13.22 11.60 -11.98
N VAL A 228 14.04 10.70 -12.52
CA VAL A 228 13.67 9.30 -12.65
C VAL A 228 14.14 8.60 -11.38
N TRP A 229 13.20 8.10 -10.59
CA TRP A 229 13.47 7.36 -9.36
C TRP A 229 14.05 5.98 -9.72
N ALA A 230 15.35 5.77 -9.52
CA ALA A 230 16.03 4.51 -9.77
C ALA A 230 15.96 3.58 -8.55
#